data_AF-A0AAI8MJR9-F1
#
_entry.id   AF-A0AAI8MJR9-F1
#
_cell.length_a   1.000
_cell.length_b   1.000
_cell.length_c   1.000
_cell.angle_alpha   90.00
_cell.angle_beta   90.00
_cell.angle_gamma   90.00
#
_symmetry.space_group_name_H-M   'P 1'
#
loop_
_entity.id
_entity.type
_entity.pdbx_description
1 polymer ?
#
loop_
_entity_poly.entity_id
_entity_poly.type
_entity_poly.pdbx_seq_one_letter_code
_entity_poly.pdbx_strand_id
1 'polypeptide(L)'
;MNIKEQIEEILKKQDYIVTASGLIIDIDKETKEFKFNNRSKDNVGKYTKEYSKALLDAWHIMESSPYKSYKPIYLDPTLKTGQSSSYLEFKAWQDLYLKEPIKGAIAPWTKKEKAYYESLKTKRERYKYLVIRSGLRSSVIDIPYEAYCNVDENGNLINKEYEYLYAEVETNRGLAHLSDGGYLCRIFCQHF
;
A
#
# COMPACT_ATOMS: atom_id res chain seq x y z
N MET A 1 8.50 -18.61 31.30
CA MET A 1 9.14 -19.66 30.47
C MET A 1 10.36 -19.06 29.79
N ASN A 2 11.52 -19.69 29.96
CA ASN A 2 12.77 -19.24 29.34
C ASN A 2 12.68 -19.39 27.81
N ILE A 3 13.29 -18.49 27.02
CA ILE A 3 13.26 -18.50 25.56
C ILE A 3 13.70 -19.88 25.02
N LYS A 4 14.77 -20.45 25.59
CA LYS A 4 15.29 -21.75 25.16
C LYS A 4 14.33 -22.92 25.44
N GLU A 5 13.54 -22.84 26.51
CA GLU A 5 12.50 -23.85 26.81
C GLU A 5 11.38 -23.80 25.78
N GLN A 6 10.94 -22.59 25.38
CA GLN A 6 9.91 -22.45 24.35
C GLN A 6 10.40 -22.99 23.00
N ILE A 7 11.66 -22.71 22.64
CA ILE A 7 12.28 -23.22 21.41
C ILE A 7 12.36 -24.75 21.46
N GLU A 8 12.63 -25.34 22.61
CA GLU A 8 12.65 -26.79 22.79
C GLU A 8 11.28 -27.44 22.62
N GLU A 9 10.19 -26.76 23.00
CA GLU A 9 8.83 -27.21 22.69
C GLU A 9 8.53 -27.16 21.19
N ILE A 10 9.01 -26.13 20.50
CA ILE A 10 8.85 -26.00 19.04
C ILE A 10 9.64 -27.12 18.33
N LEU A 11 10.88 -27.38 18.75
CA LEU A 11 11.75 -28.43 18.19
C LEU A 11 11.16 -29.85 18.30
N LYS A 12 10.24 -30.10 19.25
CA LYS A 12 9.50 -31.39 19.31
C LYS A 12 8.52 -31.58 18.16
N LYS A 13 8.08 -30.49 17.52
CA LYS A 13 7.10 -30.49 16.42
C LYS A 13 7.76 -30.24 15.07
N GLN A 14 8.69 -29.29 15.00
CA GLN A 14 9.29 -28.80 13.75
C GLN A 14 10.66 -28.16 13.97
N ASP A 15 11.52 -28.22 12.96
CA ASP A 15 12.91 -27.72 13.01
C ASP A 15 13.07 -26.26 12.51
N TYR A 16 11.97 -25.63 12.09
CA TYR A 16 11.95 -24.26 11.55
C TYR A 16 10.64 -23.58 11.93
N ILE A 17 10.55 -22.26 11.79
CA ILE A 17 9.30 -21.50 11.84
C ILE A 17 9.08 -20.75 10.53
N VAL A 18 7.81 -20.53 10.19
CA VAL A 18 7.41 -19.69 9.06
C VAL A 18 6.80 -18.42 9.62
N THR A 19 7.36 -17.27 9.26
CA THR A 19 6.81 -15.97 9.67
C THR A 19 5.55 -15.64 8.88
N ALA A 20 4.77 -14.67 9.36
CA ALA A 20 3.60 -14.15 8.61
C ALA A 20 3.96 -13.62 7.21
N SER A 21 5.20 -13.15 7.01
CA SER A 21 5.72 -12.73 5.70
C SER A 21 6.15 -13.90 4.80
N GLY A 22 6.01 -15.14 5.24
CA GLY A 22 6.41 -16.34 4.50
C GLY A 22 7.91 -16.65 4.55
N LEU A 23 8.68 -15.98 5.42
CA LEU A 23 10.10 -16.30 5.60
C LEU A 23 10.25 -17.55 6.47
N ILE A 24 11.07 -18.47 6.00
CA ILE A 24 11.46 -19.67 6.76
C ILE A 24 12.70 -19.32 7.58
N ILE A 25 12.62 -19.55 8.89
CA ILE A 25 13.71 -19.35 9.84
C ILE A 25 13.99 -20.70 10.49
N ASP A 26 15.16 -21.25 10.22
CA ASP A 26 15.59 -22.52 10.80
C ASP A 26 15.92 -22.36 12.29
N ILE A 27 15.85 -23.44 13.05
CA ILE A 27 16.26 -23.47 14.45
C ILE A 27 17.52 -24.31 14.58
N ASP A 28 18.52 -23.77 15.28
CA ASP A 28 19.70 -24.53 15.66
C ASP A 28 19.37 -25.47 16.83
N LYS A 29 19.51 -26.78 16.59
CA LYS A 29 19.19 -27.82 17.57
C LYS A 29 20.17 -27.85 18.75
N GLU A 30 21.42 -27.44 18.53
CA GLU A 30 22.46 -27.46 19.55
C GLU A 30 22.37 -26.21 20.43
N THR A 31 22.32 -25.02 19.81
CA THR A 31 22.31 -23.76 20.56
C THR A 31 20.92 -23.38 21.08
N LYS A 32 19.86 -23.99 20.52
CA LYS A 32 18.44 -23.67 20.77
C LYS A 32 18.14 -22.21 20.42
N GLU A 33 18.61 -21.77 19.26
CA GLU A 33 18.48 -20.40 18.77
C GLU A 33 17.97 -20.38 17.33
N PHE A 34 17.26 -19.31 16.96
CA PHE A 34 16.83 -19.11 15.58
C PHE A 34 18.04 -18.78 14.69
N LYS A 35 18.17 -19.52 13.58
CA LYS A 35 19.18 -19.28 12.55
C LYS A 35 18.67 -18.22 11.60
N PHE A 36 19.30 -17.07 11.68
CA PHE A 36 18.97 -16.01 10.77
C PHE A 36 20.08 -15.79 9.76
N ASN A 37 19.72 -15.86 8.48
CA ASN A 37 20.63 -15.56 7.41
C ASN A 37 20.76 -14.04 7.28
N ASN A 38 21.98 -13.54 7.52
CA ASN A 38 22.36 -12.14 7.35
C ASN A 38 22.34 -11.77 5.85
N ARG A 39 21.14 -11.63 5.26
CA ARG A 39 20.96 -11.35 3.82
C ARG A 39 21.39 -9.94 3.42
N SER A 40 21.61 -9.04 4.37
CA SER A 40 22.19 -7.72 4.14
C SER A 40 23.15 -7.40 5.29
N LYS A 41 24.44 -7.22 4.97
CA LYS A 41 25.48 -6.87 5.96
C LYS A 41 25.41 -5.41 6.40
N ASP A 42 24.54 -4.61 5.80
CA ASP A 42 24.72 -3.16 5.83
C ASP A 42 23.74 -2.44 6.76
N ASN A 43 22.64 -3.08 7.22
CA ASN A 43 21.63 -2.41 8.08
C ASN A 43 20.92 -3.30 9.11
N VAL A 44 21.39 -4.52 9.39
CA VAL A 44 20.74 -5.39 10.39
C VAL A 44 21.60 -5.42 11.65
N GLY A 45 21.12 -4.76 12.70
CA GLY A 45 21.76 -4.82 14.02
C GLY A 45 21.99 -6.26 14.46
N LYS A 46 23.09 -6.53 15.16
CA LYS A 46 23.40 -7.85 15.73
C LYS A 46 22.17 -8.36 16.49
N TYR A 47 21.83 -9.63 16.26
CA TYR A 47 20.68 -10.31 16.87
C TYR A 47 20.52 -10.00 18.35
N THR A 48 19.38 -9.42 18.70
CA THR A 48 18.97 -9.16 20.08
C THR A 48 17.98 -10.21 20.56
N LYS A 49 17.99 -10.47 21.87
CA LYS A 49 17.01 -11.30 22.58
C LYS A 49 15.56 -10.94 22.26
N GLU A 50 15.32 -9.68 21.88
CA GLU A 50 14.01 -9.13 21.54
C GLU A 50 13.46 -9.70 20.24
N TYR A 51 14.30 -9.92 19.22
CA TYR A 51 13.85 -10.56 17.98
C TYR A 51 13.38 -12.00 18.21
N SER A 52 14.13 -12.77 19.00
CA SER A 52 13.72 -14.14 19.36
C SER A 52 12.40 -14.15 20.14
N LYS A 53 12.18 -13.15 21.02
CA LYS A 53 10.91 -12.99 21.72
C LYS A 53 9.76 -12.67 20.75
N ALA A 54 9.96 -11.73 19.84
CA ALA A 54 8.95 -11.36 18.85
C ALA A 54 8.55 -12.54 17.95
N LEU A 55 9.52 -13.37 17.54
CA LEU A 55 9.24 -14.59 16.77
C LEU A 55 8.45 -15.63 17.55
N LEU A 56 8.78 -15.83 18.83
CA LEU A 56 8.02 -16.74 19.70
C LEU A 56 6.60 -16.23 19.91
N ASP A 57 6.42 -14.94 20.20
CA ASP A 57 5.11 -14.33 20.37
C ASP A 57 4.27 -14.48 19.08
N ALA A 58 4.87 -14.24 17.90
CA ALA A 58 4.21 -14.45 16.61
C ALA A 58 3.84 -15.92 16.38
N TRP A 59 4.74 -16.85 16.69
CA TRP A 59 4.47 -18.29 16.56
C TRP A 59 3.32 -18.73 17.46
N HIS A 60 3.28 -18.27 18.72
CA HIS A 60 2.18 -18.55 19.65
C HIS A 60 0.85 -17.98 19.16
N ILE A 61 0.84 -16.79 18.58
CA ILE A 61 -0.35 -16.20 17.96
C ILE A 61 -0.84 -17.08 16.80
N MET A 62 0.07 -17.56 15.95
CA MET A 62 -0.29 -18.46 14.85
C MET A 62 -0.82 -19.81 15.36
N GLU A 63 -0.20 -20.36 16.42
CA GLU A 63 -0.58 -21.64 17.03
C GLU A 63 -1.93 -21.56 17.75
N SER A 64 -2.29 -20.40 18.29
CA SER A 64 -3.55 -20.12 19.00
C SER A 64 -4.66 -19.55 18.10
N SER A 65 -4.36 -19.25 16.83
CA SER A 65 -5.33 -18.67 15.90
C SER A 65 -6.54 -19.59 15.70
N PRO A 66 -7.78 -19.07 15.72
CA PRO A 66 -8.97 -19.84 15.37
C PRO A 66 -8.95 -20.35 13.93
N TYR A 67 -8.10 -19.75 13.07
CA TYR A 67 -7.95 -20.09 11.67
C TYR A 67 -6.75 -21.00 11.39
N LYS A 68 -6.08 -21.55 12.41
CA LYS A 68 -4.92 -22.44 12.21
C LYS A 68 -5.23 -23.66 11.32
N SER A 69 -6.43 -24.21 11.45
CA SER A 69 -6.91 -25.34 10.64
C SER A 69 -7.51 -24.94 9.30
N TYR A 70 -7.58 -23.64 9.00
CA TYR A 70 -8.15 -23.15 7.75
C TYR A 70 -7.30 -23.63 6.57
N LYS A 71 -7.92 -24.43 5.69
CA LYS A 71 -7.34 -24.78 4.41
C LYS A 71 -8.01 -23.91 3.35
N PRO A 72 -7.24 -23.08 2.62
CA PRO A 72 -7.81 -22.33 1.51
C PRO A 72 -8.41 -23.29 0.50
N ILE A 73 -9.65 -23.02 0.10
CA ILE A 73 -10.32 -23.76 -0.97
C ILE A 73 -9.84 -23.14 -2.29
N TYR A 74 -9.03 -23.87 -3.03
CA TYR A 74 -8.62 -23.47 -4.37
C TYR A 74 -9.63 -24.01 -5.39
N LEU A 75 -9.86 -23.23 -6.45
CA LEU A 75 -10.57 -23.73 -7.61
C LEU A 75 -9.66 -24.75 -8.29
N ASP A 76 -10.08 -26.02 -8.36
CA ASP A 76 -9.35 -27.03 -9.12
C ASP A 76 -9.67 -26.86 -10.62
N PRO A 77 -8.69 -26.45 -11.45
CA PRO A 77 -8.89 -26.19 -12.87
C PRO A 77 -9.17 -27.47 -13.69
N THR A 78 -9.03 -28.65 -13.09
CA THR A 78 -9.19 -29.94 -13.79
C THR A 78 -10.60 -30.53 -13.68
N LEU A 79 -11.46 -29.94 -12.84
CA LEU A 79 -12.82 -30.42 -12.61
C LEU A 79 -13.64 -30.48 -13.91
N LYS A 80 -14.38 -31.58 -14.08
CA LYS A 80 -15.24 -31.83 -15.24
C LYS A 80 -16.69 -31.51 -14.92
N THR A 81 -17.47 -31.19 -15.97
CA THR A 81 -18.90 -30.91 -15.87
C THR A 81 -19.63 -32.05 -15.16
N GLY A 82 -20.38 -31.73 -14.10
CA GLY A 82 -21.15 -32.71 -13.31
C GLY A 82 -20.49 -33.16 -12.00
N GLN A 83 -19.25 -32.75 -11.72
CA GLN A 83 -18.60 -32.99 -10.41
C GLN A 83 -18.95 -31.88 -9.40
N SER A 84 -19.02 -32.24 -8.12
CA SER A 84 -19.09 -31.25 -7.03
C SER A 84 -17.86 -30.35 -7.10
N SER A 85 -18.06 -29.05 -7.26
CA SER A 85 -16.99 -28.06 -7.40
C SER A 85 -17.12 -26.95 -6.37
N SER A 86 -15.99 -26.37 -5.99
CA SER A 86 -15.94 -25.11 -5.22
C SER A 86 -16.28 -23.88 -6.06
N TYR A 87 -16.77 -24.07 -7.30
CA TYR A 87 -17.03 -22.98 -8.24
C TYR A 87 -18.04 -21.97 -7.70
N LEU A 88 -19.11 -22.42 -7.04
CA LEU A 88 -20.12 -21.52 -6.47
C LEU A 88 -19.56 -20.66 -5.33
N GLU A 89 -18.77 -21.26 -4.45
CA GLU A 89 -18.09 -20.57 -3.34
C GLU A 89 -17.05 -19.58 -3.88
N PHE A 90 -16.26 -20.01 -4.87
CA PHE A 90 -15.31 -19.15 -5.58
C PHE A 90 -16.02 -17.99 -6.28
N LYS A 91 -17.16 -18.24 -6.92
CA LYS A 91 -17.92 -17.20 -7.63
C LYS A 91 -18.49 -16.17 -6.66
N ALA A 92 -19.04 -16.61 -5.53
CA ALA A 92 -19.48 -15.72 -4.47
C ALA A 92 -18.34 -14.86 -3.91
N TRP A 93 -17.16 -15.45 -3.68
CA TRP A 93 -15.96 -14.71 -3.28
C TRP A 93 -15.48 -13.73 -4.36
N GLN A 94 -15.43 -14.16 -5.62
CA GLN A 94 -15.03 -13.35 -6.77
C GLN A 94 -15.95 -12.13 -6.92
N ASP A 95 -17.26 -12.32 -6.80
CA ASP A 95 -18.23 -11.24 -6.96
C ASP A 95 -18.16 -10.24 -5.78
N LEU A 96 -17.71 -10.69 -4.60
CA LEU A 96 -17.54 -9.85 -3.42
C LEU A 96 -16.23 -9.03 -3.46
N TYR A 97 -15.11 -9.63 -3.88
CA TYR A 97 -13.77 -9.04 -3.79
C TYR A 97 -13.15 -8.63 -5.13
N LEU A 98 -13.46 -9.36 -6.21
CA LEU A 98 -12.93 -9.15 -7.56
C LEU A 98 -14.02 -8.64 -8.50
N LYS A 99 -14.88 -7.76 -7.99
CA LYS A 99 -15.87 -7.08 -8.82
C LYS A 99 -15.12 -6.22 -9.84
N GLU A 100 -15.01 -6.68 -11.08
CA GLU A 100 -14.44 -5.87 -12.14
C GLU A 100 -15.20 -4.53 -12.17
N PRO A 101 -14.52 -3.38 -12.19
CA PRO A 101 -15.21 -2.14 -12.54
C PRO A 101 -15.84 -2.39 -13.91
N ILE A 102 -17.12 -2.03 -14.07
CA ILE A 102 -17.86 -2.25 -15.32
C ILE A 102 -16.97 -1.78 -16.48
N LYS A 103 -16.50 -2.69 -17.35
CA LYS A 103 -15.62 -2.35 -18.47
C LYS A 103 -16.33 -1.27 -19.31
N GLY A 104 -15.76 -0.06 -19.32
CA GLY A 104 -16.35 1.13 -19.95
C GLY A 104 -16.93 2.17 -18.99
N ALA A 105 -16.93 1.95 -17.68
CA ALA A 105 -17.43 2.91 -16.70
C ALA A 105 -16.39 3.96 -16.30
N ILE A 106 -15.93 4.76 -17.27
CA ILE A 106 -15.89 6.19 -17.00
C ILE A 106 -17.37 6.59 -17.06
N ALA A 107 -17.97 6.98 -15.93
CA ALA A 107 -19.37 7.37 -15.89
C ALA A 107 -19.68 8.28 -17.09
N PRO A 108 -20.61 7.87 -17.99
CA PRO A 108 -20.82 8.59 -19.24
C PRO A 108 -21.17 10.03 -18.90
N TRP A 109 -20.42 10.96 -19.48
CA TRP A 109 -20.60 12.37 -19.22
C TRP A 109 -22.03 12.79 -19.54
N THR A 110 -22.73 13.33 -18.56
CA THR A 110 -24.07 13.87 -18.78
C THR A 110 -23.98 15.07 -19.72
N LYS A 111 -25.06 15.37 -20.45
CA LYS A 111 -25.09 16.49 -21.40
C LYS A 111 -24.74 17.83 -20.72
N LYS A 112 -25.13 17.98 -19.44
CA LYS A 112 -24.81 19.16 -18.62
C LYS A 112 -23.33 19.24 -18.27
N GLU A 113 -22.71 18.12 -17.92
CA GLU A 113 -21.28 18.06 -17.59
C GLU A 113 -20.39 18.36 -18.80
N LYS A 114 -20.78 17.85 -19.99
CA LYS A 114 -20.07 18.17 -21.24
C LYS A 114 -20.15 19.67 -21.54
N ALA A 115 -21.36 20.23 -21.50
CA ALA A 115 -21.57 21.66 -21.73
C ALA A 115 -20.82 22.52 -20.71
N TYR A 116 -20.79 22.12 -19.44
CA TYR A 116 -20.02 22.81 -18.41
C TYR A 116 -18.52 22.77 -18.70
N TYR A 117 -17.95 21.61 -19.01
CA TYR A 117 -16.53 21.49 -19.35
C TYR A 117 -16.14 22.24 -20.63
N GLU A 118 -16.99 22.24 -21.64
CA GLU A 118 -16.81 23.03 -22.87
C GLU A 118 -16.91 24.54 -22.62
N SER A 119 -17.68 24.97 -21.61
CA SER A 119 -17.76 26.38 -21.22
C SER A 119 -16.50 26.90 -20.50
N LEU A 120 -15.64 26.01 -19.99
CA LEU A 120 -14.41 26.38 -19.30
C LEU A 120 -13.39 26.93 -20.32
N LYS A 121 -12.95 28.18 -20.10
CA LYS A 121 -12.13 28.92 -21.07
C LYS A 121 -10.70 28.42 -21.08
N THR A 122 -10.12 28.18 -19.91
CA THR A 122 -8.69 27.88 -19.78
C THR A 122 -8.41 26.38 -19.70
N LYS A 123 -7.23 25.98 -20.17
CA LYS A 123 -6.73 24.60 -20.04
C LYS A 123 -6.62 24.17 -18.56
N ARG A 124 -6.32 25.12 -17.68
CA ARG A 124 -6.20 24.92 -16.22
C ARG A 124 -7.53 24.53 -15.59
N GLU A 125 -8.61 25.24 -15.89
CA GLU A 125 -9.95 24.92 -15.38
C GLU A 125 -10.44 23.56 -15.84
N ARG A 126 -10.23 23.23 -17.12
CA ARG A 126 -10.57 21.91 -17.69
C ARG A 126 -9.80 20.79 -17.00
N TYR A 127 -8.50 20.98 -16.78
CA TYR A 127 -7.68 20.01 -16.07
C TYR A 127 -8.13 19.82 -14.61
N LYS A 128 -8.39 20.92 -13.88
CA LYS A 128 -8.93 20.89 -12.50
C LYS A 128 -10.23 20.08 -12.43
N TYR A 129 -11.13 20.28 -13.38
CA TYR A 129 -12.40 19.55 -13.45
C TYR A 129 -12.20 18.04 -13.67
N LEU A 130 -11.29 17.63 -14.55
CA LEU A 130 -11.01 16.21 -14.81
C LEU A 130 -10.40 15.49 -13.59
N VAL A 131 -9.51 16.16 -12.86
CA VAL A 131 -8.88 15.63 -11.64
C VAL A 131 -9.92 15.42 -10.53
N ILE A 132 -10.83 16.39 -10.33
CA ILE A 132 -11.91 16.25 -9.34
C ILE A 132 -12.86 15.12 -9.75
N ARG A 133 -13.22 15.04 -11.04
CA ARG A 133 -14.15 14.03 -11.57
C ARG A 133 -13.60 12.61 -11.48
N SER A 134 -12.30 12.41 -11.67
CA SER A 134 -11.70 11.07 -11.67
C SER A 134 -11.65 10.44 -10.27
N GLY A 135 -11.99 11.19 -9.22
CA GLY A 135 -11.92 10.72 -7.85
C GLY A 135 -10.49 10.40 -7.41
N LEU A 136 -9.47 10.84 -8.16
CA LEU A 136 -8.07 10.73 -7.80
C LEU A 136 -7.83 11.55 -6.54
N ARG A 137 -7.82 10.88 -5.39
CA ARG A 137 -7.33 11.42 -4.12
C ARG A 137 -5.84 11.09 -4.06
N SER A 138 -4.95 12.08 -4.09
CA SER A 138 -3.57 11.83 -3.67
C SER A 138 -3.58 11.43 -2.20
N SER A 139 -2.72 10.50 -1.79
CA SER A 139 -2.44 10.25 -0.38
C SER A 139 -2.10 11.59 0.29
N VAL A 140 -2.84 11.93 1.35
CA VAL A 140 -3.24 13.31 1.68
C VAL A 140 -2.19 14.06 2.52
N ILE A 141 -1.71 15.20 1.99
CA ILE A 141 -1.68 16.46 2.75
C ILE A 141 -2.96 17.19 2.33
N ASP A 142 -3.87 17.45 3.27
CA ASP A 142 -5.12 18.19 2.97
C ASP A 142 -4.76 19.67 2.89
N ILE A 143 -4.49 20.14 1.68
CA ILE A 143 -4.18 21.54 1.41
C ILE A 143 -5.52 22.28 1.21
N PRO A 144 -5.81 23.33 2.00
CA PRO A 144 -7.02 24.14 1.85
C PRO A 144 -7.07 24.79 0.47
N TYR A 145 -8.28 25.03 -0.05
CA TYR A 145 -8.48 25.53 -1.41
C TYR A 145 -7.83 26.90 -1.65
N GLU A 146 -7.75 27.72 -0.60
CA GLU A 146 -7.16 29.05 -0.55
C GLU A 146 -5.63 29.01 -0.66
N ALA A 147 -5.00 27.88 -0.32
CA ALA A 147 -3.56 27.68 -0.43
C ALA A 147 -3.11 27.24 -1.83
N TYR A 148 -4.05 26.97 -2.76
CA TYR A 148 -3.71 26.53 -4.11
C TYR A 148 -3.16 27.68 -4.95
N CYS A 149 -1.91 27.56 -5.40
CA CYS A 149 -1.24 28.59 -6.20
C CYS A 149 -1.25 29.96 -5.51
N ASN A 150 -1.05 29.96 -4.20
CA ASN A 150 -0.96 31.13 -3.33
C ASN A 150 0.37 31.89 -3.53
N VAL A 151 0.85 31.99 -4.78
CA VAL A 151 2.06 32.72 -5.17
C VAL A 151 1.71 33.75 -6.24
N ASP A 152 2.32 34.93 -6.15
CA ASP A 152 2.20 36.00 -7.13
C ASP A 152 2.97 35.68 -8.43
N GLU A 153 2.88 36.56 -9.42
CA GLU A 153 3.57 36.40 -10.71
C GLU A 153 5.10 36.39 -10.60
N ASN A 154 5.65 36.89 -9.48
CA ASN A 154 7.07 36.91 -9.16
C ASN A 154 7.49 35.69 -8.31
N GLY A 155 6.55 34.82 -7.93
CA GLY A 155 6.79 33.63 -7.12
C GLY A 155 6.74 33.86 -5.59
N ASN A 156 6.31 35.02 -5.11
CA ASN A 156 6.20 35.30 -3.67
C ASN A 156 4.83 34.87 -3.13
N LEU A 157 4.77 34.41 -1.88
CA LEU A 157 3.50 34.02 -1.25
C LEU A 157 2.54 35.20 -1.10
N ILE A 158 1.29 35.04 -1.55
CA ILE A 158 0.24 36.06 -1.47
C ILE A 158 -0.36 36.12 -0.06
N ASN A 159 -0.65 34.96 0.55
CA ASN A 159 -1.11 34.84 1.94
C ASN A 159 -0.09 34.06 2.78
N LYS A 160 0.42 34.68 3.85
CA LYS A 160 1.40 34.07 4.77
C LYS A 160 0.81 32.99 5.68
N GLU A 161 -0.50 32.95 5.84
CA GLU A 161 -1.21 31.96 6.66
C GLU A 161 -0.89 30.50 6.26
N TYR A 162 -0.56 30.28 4.99
CA TYR A 162 -0.28 28.95 4.42
C TYR A 162 1.21 28.71 4.13
N GLU A 163 2.10 29.58 4.59
CA GLU A 163 3.55 29.47 4.38
C GLU A 163 4.11 28.12 4.88
N TYR A 164 3.58 27.63 6.01
CA TYR A 164 3.99 26.35 6.59
C TYR A 164 3.71 25.15 5.67
N LEU A 165 2.62 25.19 4.88
CA LEU A 165 2.27 24.11 3.96
C LEU A 165 3.27 24.04 2.80
N TYR A 166 3.71 25.18 2.30
CA TYR A 166 4.72 25.26 1.24
C TYR A 166 6.09 24.76 1.74
N ALA A 167 6.46 25.12 2.97
CA ALA A 167 7.70 24.64 3.58
C ALA A 167 7.68 23.10 3.80
N GLU A 168 6.56 22.55 4.26
CA GLU A 168 6.40 21.10 4.48
C GLU A 168 6.44 20.32 3.16
N VAL A 169 5.80 20.84 2.10
CA VAL A 169 5.84 20.24 0.76
C VAL A 169 7.25 20.24 0.17
N GLU A 170 7.98 21.36 0.27
CA GLU A 170 9.36 21.44 -0.24
C GLU A 170 10.32 20.53 0.55
N THR A 171 10.15 20.43 1.86
CA THR A 171 10.94 19.53 2.73
C THR A 171 10.76 18.06 2.34
N ASN A 172 9.55 17.69 1.90
CA ASN A 172 9.19 16.33 1.52
C ASN A 172 9.27 16.06 0.00
N ARG A 173 9.73 17.04 -0.79
CA ARG A 173 9.76 16.99 -2.26
C ARG A 173 10.57 15.82 -2.83
N GLY A 174 11.60 15.37 -2.12
CA GLY A 174 12.44 14.22 -2.51
C GLY A 174 11.91 12.85 -2.09
N LEU A 175 10.95 12.80 -1.17
CA LEU A 175 10.32 11.55 -0.68
C LEU A 175 9.14 11.13 -1.56
N ALA A 176 8.45 12.10 -2.14
CA ALA A 176 7.52 11.83 -3.19
C ALA A 176 8.31 11.46 -4.45
N HIS A 177 7.91 10.40 -5.18
CA HIS A 177 8.32 10.17 -6.58
C HIS A 177 7.73 11.26 -7.49
N LEU A 178 7.96 12.52 -7.15
CA LEU A 178 7.83 13.66 -8.03
C LEU A 178 9.01 13.56 -8.96
N SER A 179 8.83 12.86 -10.09
CA SER A 179 9.82 12.78 -11.16
C SER A 179 10.53 14.12 -11.32
N ASP A 180 11.84 14.11 -11.09
CA ASP A 180 12.78 15.23 -11.15
C ASP A 180 12.16 16.54 -11.64
N GLY A 181 11.60 17.31 -10.69
CA GLY A 181 11.43 18.76 -10.80
C GLY A 181 10.71 19.33 -12.04
N GLY A 182 9.82 18.59 -12.71
CA GLY A 182 9.18 19.05 -13.95
C GLY A 182 7.76 19.61 -13.81
N TYR A 183 6.94 19.11 -12.88
CA TYR A 183 5.47 19.20 -13.04
C TYR A 183 4.68 19.95 -11.97
N LEU A 184 5.32 20.45 -10.90
CA LEU A 184 4.64 21.33 -9.94
C LEU A 184 5.07 22.81 -10.03
N CYS A 185 6.21 23.12 -10.65
CA CYS A 185 6.69 24.51 -10.75
C CYS A 185 7.45 24.84 -12.05
N ARG A 186 7.06 24.21 -13.17
CA ARG A 186 7.56 24.59 -14.50
C ARG A 186 6.50 24.42 -15.60
N ILE A 187 5.34 25.04 -15.43
CA ILE A 187 4.70 25.68 -16.58
C ILE A 187 5.37 27.06 -16.70
N PHE A 188 6.66 27.04 -17.05
CA PHE A 188 7.33 28.24 -17.53
C PHE A 188 6.82 28.50 -18.94
N CYS A 189 6.48 29.76 -19.18
CA CYS A 189 6.79 30.47 -20.41
C CYS A 189 7.81 29.72 -21.27
N GLN A 190 7.34 29.06 -22.32
CA GLN A 190 8.13 28.93 -23.54
C GLN A 190 7.23 29.32 -24.70
N HIS A 191 7.48 30.54 -25.18
CA HIS A 191 7.01 31.16 -26.42
C HIS A 191 5.49 31.43 -26.51
N PHE A 192 5.07 32.57 -25.98
CA PHE A 192 4.46 33.69 -26.74
C PHE A 192 4.74 35.00 -26.00
#